data_AF-A0AAD6D046-F1
#
_entry.id   AF-A0AAD6D046-F1
#
_cell.length_a   1.000
_cell.length_b   1.000
_cell.length_c   1.000
_cell.angle_alpha   90.00
_cell.angle_beta   90.00
_cell.angle_gamma   90.00
#
_symmetry.space_group_name_H-M   'P 1'
#
loop_
_entity.id
_entity.type
_entity.pdbx_description
1 polymer ?
#
loop_
_entity_poly.entity_id
_entity_poly.type
_entity_poly.pdbx_seq_one_letter_code
_entity_poly.pdbx_strand_id
1 'polypeptide(L)'
;MNALPSIRATLQNNTDDGSLVKRLAENTSRPFRVPASITASNFHTLYTGDNLRWEFLGTIFAMAGLAAQLTSSEHPTSSLNDASTNKSRLITCALAASNSCISICQYYSSVNDIMLWLLSTNLLLLCNVRGDSDHSVWRRMGDVATDIFALGWHQGQSASIPFFLAESRKRLFAATYRNDKSLASFLGRPPRIPKRYCTLVMPYDLSDADLMEDESALMVKLTTMDQYGWSIDKRLKPAAWIRLRFQQSIFREDILELSQGTITDEKSEKLQ
;
A
#
# COMPACT_ATOMS: atom_id res chain seq x y z
N MET A 1 13.00 2.89 -12.15
CA MET A 1 11.88 2.73 -13.10
C MET A 1 11.04 3.99 -13.10
N ASN A 2 10.71 4.55 -14.26
CA ASN A 2 9.80 5.69 -14.36
C ASN A 2 8.59 5.23 -15.18
N ALA A 3 7.48 4.88 -14.51
CA ALA A 3 6.21 4.57 -15.18
C ALA A 3 5.55 5.84 -15.76
N LEU A 4 5.96 7.01 -15.26
CA LEU A 4 5.37 8.31 -15.61
C LEU A 4 5.44 8.67 -17.10
N PRO A 5 6.53 8.40 -17.85
CA PRO A 5 6.58 8.67 -19.29
C PRO A 5 5.54 7.88 -20.07
N SER A 6 5.34 6.59 -19.74
CA SER A 6 4.33 5.75 -20.43
C SER A 6 2.92 6.24 -20.14
N ILE A 7 2.63 6.59 -18.88
CA ILE A 7 1.32 7.14 -18.49
C ILE A 7 1.09 8.48 -19.17
N ARG A 8 2.08 9.37 -19.14
CA ARG A 8 2.00 10.69 -19.79
C ARG A 8 1.73 10.54 -21.28
N ALA A 9 2.47 9.68 -21.97
CA ALA A 9 2.25 9.41 -23.39
C ALA A 9 0.83 8.89 -23.64
N THR A 10 0.34 7.98 -22.79
CA THR A 10 -1.04 7.44 -22.91
C THR A 10 -2.07 8.55 -22.75
N LEU A 11 -1.94 9.41 -21.73
CA LEU A 11 -2.88 10.49 -21.49
C LEU A 11 -2.82 11.59 -22.55
N GLN A 12 -1.63 11.86 -23.12
CA GLN A 12 -1.45 12.89 -24.14
C GLN A 12 -1.86 12.44 -25.54
N ASN A 13 -1.68 11.16 -25.87
CA ASN A 13 -1.98 10.62 -27.20
C ASN A 13 -3.46 10.26 -27.41
N ASN A 14 -4.27 10.26 -26.34
CA ASN A 14 -5.70 9.99 -26.44
C ASN A 14 -6.46 11.31 -26.51
N THR A 15 -6.86 11.70 -27.73
CA THR A 15 -7.63 12.93 -27.99
C THR A 15 -9.13 12.75 -27.81
N ASP A 16 -9.61 11.51 -27.66
CA ASP A 16 -11.00 11.16 -27.37
C ASP A 16 -11.12 10.53 -25.97
N ASP A 17 -11.64 11.30 -25.02
CA ASP A 17 -11.85 10.89 -23.64
C ASP A 17 -12.73 9.63 -23.54
N GLY A 18 -13.69 9.45 -24.46
CA GLY A 18 -14.58 8.29 -24.47
C GLY A 18 -13.84 6.98 -24.73
N SER A 19 -12.94 6.97 -25.72
CA SER A 19 -12.11 5.82 -26.04
C SER A 19 -11.18 5.41 -24.88
N LEU A 20 -10.60 6.39 -24.17
CA LEU A 20 -9.72 6.15 -23.03
C LEU A 20 -10.49 5.54 -21.86
N VAL A 21 -11.63 6.12 -21.49
CA VAL A 21 -12.49 5.61 -20.41
C VAL A 21 -12.93 4.17 -20.70
N LYS A 22 -13.32 3.88 -21.94
CA LYS A 22 -13.68 2.53 -22.37
C LYS A 22 -12.52 1.55 -22.19
N ARG A 23 -11.31 1.90 -22.65
CA ARG A 23 -10.11 1.06 -22.48
C ARG A 23 -9.75 0.82 -21.01
N LEU A 24 -9.81 1.85 -20.17
CA LEU A 24 -9.57 1.72 -18.73
C LEU A 24 -10.57 0.76 -18.08
N ALA A 25 -11.85 0.87 -18.43
CA ALA A 25 -12.91 0.00 -17.95
C ALA A 25 -12.72 -1.45 -18.42
N GLU A 26 -12.44 -1.66 -19.70
CA GLU A 26 -12.15 -2.99 -20.27
C GLU A 26 -10.95 -3.64 -19.58
N ASN A 27 -9.85 -2.91 -19.40
CA ASN A 27 -8.68 -3.42 -18.69
C ASN A 27 -9.04 -3.77 -17.25
N THR A 28 -9.69 -2.86 -16.52
CA THR A 28 -10.09 -3.05 -15.11
C THR A 28 -11.02 -4.25 -14.92
N SER A 29 -11.92 -4.52 -15.87
CA SER A 29 -12.82 -5.66 -15.83
C SER A 29 -12.13 -7.02 -15.99
N ARG A 30 -10.91 -7.04 -16.56
CA ARG A 30 -10.15 -8.27 -16.77
C ARG A 30 -9.34 -8.62 -15.51
N PRO A 31 -9.25 -9.91 -15.15
CA PRO A 31 -8.39 -10.35 -14.05
C PRO A 31 -6.94 -9.91 -14.22
N PHE A 32 -6.34 -9.34 -13.19
CA PHE A 32 -4.93 -8.96 -13.19
C PHE A 32 -4.05 -10.19 -12.94
N ARG A 33 -3.41 -10.70 -13.99
CA ARG A 33 -2.54 -11.88 -13.93
C ARG A 33 -1.09 -11.46 -14.02
N VAL A 34 -0.28 -11.87 -13.03
CA VAL A 34 1.16 -11.63 -13.00
C VAL A 34 1.88 -12.89 -13.49
N PRO A 35 2.61 -12.85 -14.62
CA PRO A 35 3.43 -13.96 -15.06
C PRO A 35 4.58 -14.24 -14.07
N ALA A 36 4.84 -15.51 -13.75
CA ALA A 36 5.93 -15.89 -12.84
C ALA A 36 7.32 -15.43 -13.32
N SER A 37 7.50 -15.35 -14.64
CA SER A 37 8.76 -14.97 -15.29
C SER A 37 8.94 -13.46 -15.49
N ILE A 38 7.99 -12.62 -15.05
CA ILE A 38 8.10 -11.18 -15.27
C ILE A 38 9.22 -10.60 -14.42
N THR A 39 10.08 -9.80 -15.03
CA THR A 39 11.13 -9.07 -14.31
C THR A 39 10.52 -7.90 -13.55
N ALA A 40 11.19 -7.49 -12.47
CA ALA A 40 10.83 -6.29 -11.74
C ALA A 40 10.74 -5.08 -12.67
N SER A 41 11.69 -4.94 -13.60
CA SER A 41 11.76 -3.85 -14.59
C SER A 41 10.57 -3.80 -15.56
N ASN A 42 9.99 -4.94 -15.93
CA ASN A 42 8.88 -5.03 -16.88
C ASN A 42 7.51 -5.05 -16.20
N PHE A 43 7.45 -5.20 -14.88
CA PHE A 43 6.19 -5.34 -14.15
C PHE A 43 5.18 -4.21 -14.42
N HIS A 44 5.66 -2.97 -14.53
CA HIS A 44 4.78 -1.82 -14.76
C HIS A 44 4.01 -1.89 -16.08
N THR A 45 4.53 -2.60 -17.08
CA THR A 45 3.88 -2.73 -18.39
C THR A 45 2.53 -3.43 -18.32
N LEU A 46 2.27 -4.20 -17.24
CA LEU A 46 0.99 -4.87 -17.00
C LEU A 46 -0.15 -3.90 -16.63
N TYR A 47 0.15 -2.67 -16.25
CA TYR A 47 -0.84 -1.70 -15.78
C TYR A 47 -0.55 -0.25 -16.21
N THR A 48 0.31 -0.08 -17.21
CA THR A 48 0.64 1.22 -17.83
C THR A 48 0.52 1.10 -19.35
N GLY A 49 0.67 2.22 -20.07
CA GLY A 49 0.48 2.22 -21.51
C GLY A 49 -0.96 1.84 -21.90
N ASP A 50 -1.08 0.97 -22.89
CA ASP A 50 -2.37 0.41 -23.32
C ASP A 50 -3.05 -0.47 -22.27
N ASN A 51 -2.30 -0.96 -21.27
CA ASN A 51 -2.81 -1.76 -20.16
C ASN A 51 -3.21 -0.91 -18.95
N LEU A 52 -3.25 0.43 -19.07
CA LEU A 52 -3.61 1.30 -17.96
C LEU A 52 -4.99 0.91 -17.40
N ARG A 53 -5.11 0.92 -16.06
CA ARG A 53 -6.30 0.50 -15.32
C ARG A 53 -6.74 1.55 -14.31
N TRP A 54 -8.01 1.50 -13.88
CA TRP A 54 -8.56 2.41 -12.89
C TRP A 54 -7.88 2.28 -11.52
N GLU A 55 -7.47 1.07 -11.13
CA GLU A 55 -6.77 0.83 -9.85
C GLU A 55 -5.49 1.67 -9.78
N PHE A 56 -4.70 1.64 -10.85
CA PHE A 56 -3.43 2.35 -10.90
C PHE A 56 -3.63 3.86 -11.03
N LEU A 57 -4.60 4.31 -11.83
CA LEU A 57 -4.94 5.73 -11.93
C LEU A 57 -5.38 6.31 -10.58
N GLY A 58 -6.21 5.58 -9.83
CA GLY A 58 -6.59 5.95 -8.46
C GLY A 58 -5.39 6.04 -7.52
N THR A 59 -4.38 5.18 -7.71
CA THR A 59 -3.14 5.19 -6.92
C THR A 59 -2.35 6.46 -7.22
N ILE A 60 -2.26 6.87 -8.49
CA ILE A 60 -1.60 8.12 -8.90
C ILE A 60 -2.28 9.32 -8.26
N PHE A 61 -3.62 9.40 -8.28
CA PHE A 61 -4.33 10.48 -7.60
C PHE A 61 -4.02 10.51 -6.10
N ALA A 62 -4.05 9.35 -5.43
CA ALA A 62 -3.72 9.29 -4.01
C ALA A 62 -2.26 9.75 -3.73
N MET A 63 -1.30 9.30 -4.54
CA MET A 63 0.10 9.72 -4.45
C MET A 63 0.27 11.22 -4.70
N ALA A 64 -0.44 11.79 -5.68
CA ALA A 64 -0.40 13.23 -5.95
C ALA A 64 -0.91 14.05 -4.75
N GLY A 65 -2.00 13.59 -4.11
CA GLY A 65 -2.52 14.21 -2.88
C GLY A 65 -1.54 14.12 -1.71
N LEU A 66 -0.81 13.02 -1.56
CA LEU A 66 0.23 12.87 -0.54
C LEU A 66 1.45 13.74 -0.84
N ALA A 67 1.93 13.75 -2.08
CA ALA A 67 3.05 14.58 -2.51
C ALA A 67 2.76 16.07 -2.29
N ALA A 68 1.55 16.52 -2.63
CA ALA A 68 1.11 17.90 -2.41
C ALA A 68 1.15 18.31 -0.93
N GLN A 69 0.97 17.38 0.03
CA GLN A 69 1.10 17.71 1.46
C GLN A 69 2.54 18.03 1.84
N LEU A 70 3.51 17.35 1.23
CA LEU A 70 4.94 17.49 1.50
C LEU A 70 5.58 18.71 0.83
N THR A 71 4.97 19.27 -0.21
CA THR A 71 5.50 20.48 -0.87
C THR A 71 5.35 21.70 0.04
N SER A 72 6.47 22.36 0.35
CA SER A 72 6.49 23.64 1.07
C SER A 72 5.76 24.73 0.28
N SER A 73 5.05 25.61 0.99
CA SER A 73 4.33 26.75 0.38
C SER A 73 5.24 27.92 -0.03
N GLU A 74 6.56 27.71 -0.03
CA GLU A 74 7.59 28.75 -0.11
C GLU A 74 7.99 29.15 -1.54
N HIS A 75 7.04 29.22 -2.47
CA HIS A 75 7.30 29.92 -3.73
C HIS A 75 7.01 31.42 -3.53
N PRO A 76 8.01 32.32 -3.62
CA PRO A 76 7.87 33.74 -3.26
C PRO A 76 6.99 34.57 -4.21
N THR A 77 6.47 33.97 -5.28
CA THR A 77 5.87 34.70 -6.42
C THR A 77 4.34 34.57 -6.49
N SER A 78 3.73 33.73 -5.67
CA SER A 78 2.27 33.61 -5.55
C SER A 78 1.83 34.24 -4.23
N SER A 79 0.73 35.00 -4.24
CA SER A 79 0.12 35.45 -2.99
C SER A 79 -0.05 34.24 -2.05
N LEU A 80 0.35 34.36 -0.79
CA LEU A 80 0.36 33.24 0.17
C LEU A 80 -1.02 32.55 0.28
N ASN A 81 -2.09 33.30 0.03
CA ASN A 81 -3.47 32.83 0.03
C ASN A 81 -3.83 32.00 -1.21
N ASP A 82 -3.34 32.35 -2.39
CA ASP A 82 -3.62 31.57 -3.62
C ASP A 82 -2.86 30.23 -3.63
N ALA A 83 -1.61 30.21 -3.15
CA ALA A 83 -0.80 28.99 -3.11
C ALA A 83 -1.38 27.94 -2.15
N SER A 84 -1.75 28.37 -0.94
CA SER A 84 -2.34 27.49 0.08
C SER A 84 -3.72 26.97 -0.32
N THR A 85 -4.55 27.83 -0.93
CA THR A 85 -5.89 27.46 -1.46
C THR A 85 -5.77 26.46 -2.61
N ASN A 86 -4.83 26.66 -3.53
CA ASN A 86 -4.60 25.75 -4.65
C ASN A 86 -4.07 24.39 -4.18
N LYS A 87 -3.16 24.36 -3.18
CA LYS A 87 -2.68 23.12 -2.55
C LYS A 87 -3.81 22.35 -1.87
N SER A 88 -4.61 23.02 -1.05
CA SER A 88 -5.75 22.38 -0.36
C SER A 88 -6.79 21.82 -1.35
N ARG A 89 -7.10 22.57 -2.40
CA ARG A 89 -7.95 22.11 -3.50
C ARG A 89 -7.36 20.88 -4.19
N LEU A 90 -6.07 20.89 -4.53
CA LEU A 90 -5.40 19.76 -5.18
C LEU A 90 -5.51 18.49 -4.33
N ILE A 91 -5.22 18.59 -3.02
CA ILE A 91 -5.32 17.46 -2.08
C ILE A 91 -6.75 16.91 -2.04
N THR A 92 -7.74 17.80 -1.93
CA THR A 92 -9.16 17.42 -1.84
C THR A 92 -9.65 16.78 -3.14
N CYS A 93 -9.30 17.36 -4.30
CA CYS A 93 -9.63 16.81 -5.61
C CYS A 93 -8.95 15.46 -5.85
N ALA A 94 -7.68 15.31 -5.44
CA ALA A 94 -6.94 14.06 -5.53
C ALA A 94 -7.58 12.95 -4.70
N LEU A 95 -8.00 13.25 -3.47
CA LEU A 95 -8.73 12.30 -2.63
C LEU A 95 -10.08 11.92 -3.24
N ALA A 96 -10.84 12.89 -3.75
CA ALA A 96 -12.12 12.65 -4.42
C ALA A 96 -11.95 11.75 -5.67
N ALA A 97 -10.98 12.08 -6.54
CA ALA A 97 -10.69 11.31 -7.75
C ALA A 97 -10.22 9.89 -7.43
N SER A 98 -9.37 9.72 -6.41
CA SER A 98 -8.94 8.39 -5.93
C SER A 98 -10.14 7.57 -5.43
N ASN A 99 -11.06 8.18 -4.66
CA ASN A 99 -12.28 7.51 -4.21
C ASN A 99 -13.21 7.13 -5.37
N SER A 100 -13.35 7.98 -6.40
CA SER A 100 -14.11 7.64 -7.61
C SER A 100 -13.51 6.42 -8.32
N CYS A 101 -12.19 6.36 -8.45
CA CYS A 101 -11.51 5.19 -9.02
C CYS A 101 -11.78 3.92 -8.19
N ILE A 102 -11.75 4.01 -6.85
CA ILE A 102 -12.10 2.88 -5.97
C ILE A 102 -13.52 2.39 -6.23
N SER A 103 -14.50 3.28 -6.29
CA SER A 103 -15.90 2.91 -6.56
C SER A 103 -16.05 2.20 -7.92
N ILE A 104 -15.34 2.65 -8.95
CA ILE A 104 -15.33 1.99 -10.27
C ILE A 104 -14.68 0.60 -10.17
N CYS A 105 -13.56 0.46 -9.48
CA CYS A 105 -12.88 -0.83 -9.32
C CYS A 105 -13.74 -1.84 -8.54
N GLN A 106 -14.44 -1.38 -7.51
CA GLN A 106 -15.39 -2.19 -6.73
C GLN A 106 -16.58 -2.66 -7.57
N TYR A 107 -17.08 -1.82 -8.49
CA TYR A 107 -18.12 -2.22 -9.45
C TYR A 107 -17.69 -3.44 -10.30
N TYR A 108 -16.42 -3.49 -10.71
CA TYR A 108 -15.86 -4.64 -11.44
C TYR A 108 -15.37 -5.78 -10.52
N SER A 109 -15.62 -5.70 -9.20
CA SER A 109 -15.11 -6.66 -8.21
C SER A 109 -13.60 -6.89 -8.33
N SER A 110 -12.85 -5.84 -8.65
CA SER A 110 -11.41 -5.94 -8.83
C SER A 110 -10.72 -6.14 -7.47
N VAL A 111 -10.12 -7.32 -7.30
CA VAL A 111 -9.31 -7.67 -6.13
C VAL A 111 -7.98 -8.20 -6.63
N ASN A 112 -6.92 -7.40 -6.52
CA ASN A 112 -5.58 -7.71 -6.99
C ASN A 112 -4.53 -6.81 -6.30
N ASP A 113 -3.24 -7.01 -6.64
CA ASP A 113 -2.11 -6.25 -6.10
C ASP A 113 -2.29 -4.72 -6.22
N ILE A 114 -2.73 -4.24 -7.37
CA ILE A 114 -2.85 -2.81 -7.66
C ILE A 114 -4.03 -2.21 -6.89
N MET A 115 -5.13 -2.96 -6.74
CA MET A 115 -6.25 -2.53 -5.91
C MET A 115 -5.81 -2.35 -4.45
N LEU A 116 -5.01 -3.28 -3.91
CA LEU A 116 -4.48 -3.13 -2.55
C LEU A 116 -3.51 -1.95 -2.43
N TRP A 117 -2.71 -1.66 -3.46
CA TRP A 117 -1.89 -0.45 -3.51
C TRP A 117 -2.76 0.80 -3.45
N LEU A 118 -3.81 0.88 -4.28
CA LEU A 118 -4.78 1.96 -4.29
C LEU A 118 -5.42 2.16 -2.92
N LEU A 119 -6.02 1.11 -2.35
CA LEU A 119 -6.70 1.20 -1.05
C LEU A 119 -5.74 1.63 0.07
N SER A 120 -4.51 1.11 0.08
CA SER A 120 -3.52 1.44 1.11
C SER A 120 -3.00 2.87 0.99
N THR A 121 -2.69 3.34 -0.23
CA THR A 121 -2.27 4.72 -0.46
C THR A 121 -3.41 5.71 -0.22
N ASN A 122 -4.63 5.35 -0.62
CA ASN A 122 -5.84 6.13 -0.34
C ASN A 122 -6.11 6.21 1.16
N LEU A 123 -5.96 5.11 1.92
CA LEU A 123 -6.09 5.10 3.37
C LEU A 123 -5.14 6.11 4.03
N LEU A 124 -3.86 6.11 3.63
CA LEU A 124 -2.88 7.08 4.16
C LEU A 124 -3.28 8.52 3.84
N LEU A 125 -3.70 8.81 2.60
CA LEU A 125 -4.19 10.13 2.23
C LEU A 125 -5.43 10.53 3.04
N LEU A 126 -6.35 9.58 3.23
CA LEU A 126 -7.59 9.79 3.97
C LEU A 126 -7.33 10.10 5.45
N CYS A 127 -6.43 9.36 6.09
CA CYS A 127 -5.94 9.65 7.44
C CYS A 127 -5.41 11.08 7.56
N ASN A 128 -4.55 11.51 6.63
CA ASN A 128 -3.96 12.85 6.69
C ASN A 128 -4.97 13.97 6.45
N VAL A 129 -6.00 13.73 5.62
CA VAL A 129 -6.99 14.76 5.25
C VAL A 129 -8.15 14.85 6.26
N ARG A 130 -8.65 13.71 6.74
CA ARG A 130 -9.85 13.66 7.62
C ARG A 130 -9.53 13.35 9.08
N GLY A 131 -8.31 12.89 9.37
CA GLY A 131 -7.91 12.45 10.71
C GLY A 131 -8.31 11.00 11.00
N ASP A 132 -7.54 10.35 11.88
CA ASP A 132 -7.69 8.92 12.21
C ASP A 132 -9.01 8.58 12.94
N SER A 133 -9.68 9.57 13.53
CA SER A 133 -10.98 9.41 14.20
C SER A 133 -12.17 9.38 13.23
N ASP A 134 -11.97 9.78 11.98
CA ASP A 134 -13.05 9.80 10.98
C ASP A 134 -13.51 8.38 10.64
N HIS A 135 -14.83 8.16 10.65
CA HIS A 135 -15.41 6.85 10.42
C HIS A 135 -15.03 6.27 9.04
N SER A 136 -14.81 7.12 8.03
CA SER A 136 -14.40 6.67 6.69
C SER A 136 -13.00 6.05 6.67
N VAL A 137 -12.08 6.47 7.55
CA VAL A 137 -10.77 5.83 7.73
C VAL A 137 -10.95 4.41 8.24
N TRP A 138 -11.76 4.21 9.27
CA TRP A 138 -12.02 2.88 9.82
C TRP A 138 -12.73 1.94 8.84
N ARG A 139 -13.61 2.49 8.00
CA ARG A 139 -14.25 1.72 6.91
C ARG A 139 -13.21 1.32 5.86
N ARG A 140 -12.39 2.26 5.40
CA ARG A 140 -11.33 1.98 4.41
C ARG A 140 -10.33 0.94 4.91
N MET A 141 -9.94 1.00 6.18
CA MET A 141 -9.11 -0.04 6.81
C MET A 141 -9.78 -1.43 6.77
N GLY A 142 -11.11 -1.48 6.90
CA GLY A 142 -11.90 -2.70 6.69
C GLY A 142 -11.84 -3.24 5.27
N ASP A 143 -11.93 -2.37 4.27
CA ASP A 143 -11.78 -2.76 2.86
C ASP A 143 -10.39 -3.35 2.60
N VAL A 144 -9.32 -2.69 3.08
CA VAL A 144 -7.94 -3.19 2.93
C VAL A 144 -7.78 -4.56 3.59
N ALA A 145 -8.29 -4.74 4.82
CA ALA A 145 -8.21 -6.02 5.52
C ALA A 145 -8.95 -7.13 4.74
N THR A 146 -10.13 -6.83 4.21
CA THR A 146 -10.94 -7.77 3.42
C THR A 146 -10.20 -8.24 2.18
N ASP A 147 -9.59 -7.32 1.43
CA ASP A 147 -8.84 -7.65 0.21
C ASP A 147 -7.56 -8.45 0.51
N ILE A 148 -6.88 -8.17 1.63
CA ILE A 148 -5.73 -8.98 2.10
C ILE A 148 -6.14 -10.43 2.36
N PHE A 149 -7.31 -10.65 2.96
CA PHE A 149 -7.83 -12.00 3.20
C PHE A 149 -8.25 -12.67 1.89
N ALA A 150 -8.97 -11.95 1.03
CA ALA A 150 -9.41 -12.46 -0.27
C ALA A 150 -8.24 -12.89 -1.18
N LEU A 151 -7.11 -12.17 -1.13
CA LEU A 151 -5.90 -12.50 -1.89
C LEU A 151 -4.99 -13.52 -1.20
N GLY A 152 -5.32 -13.96 0.01
CA GLY A 152 -4.52 -14.93 0.75
C GLY A 152 -3.19 -14.38 1.29
N TRP A 153 -2.95 -13.07 1.27
CA TRP A 153 -1.66 -12.48 1.69
C TRP A 153 -1.33 -12.74 3.16
N HIS A 154 -2.35 -12.96 3.98
CA HIS A 154 -2.23 -13.35 5.38
C HIS A 154 -1.57 -14.72 5.59
N GLN A 155 -1.57 -15.62 4.60
CA GLN A 155 -1.05 -17.00 4.72
C GLN A 155 0.41 -17.13 4.23
N GLY A 156 1.04 -16.03 3.85
CA GLY A 156 2.35 -16.02 3.20
C GLY A 156 2.26 -15.89 1.68
N GLN A 157 3.36 -16.16 0.99
CA GLN A 157 3.47 -15.98 -0.46
C GLN A 157 3.76 -17.31 -1.16
N SER A 158 3.12 -17.54 -2.30
CA SER A 158 3.37 -18.71 -3.13
C SER A 158 4.75 -18.63 -3.80
N ALA A 159 5.40 -19.78 -4.01
CA ALA A 159 6.64 -19.86 -4.80
C ALA A 159 6.45 -19.48 -6.29
N SER A 160 5.20 -19.35 -6.76
CA SER A 160 4.86 -19.05 -8.15
C SER A 160 4.90 -17.57 -8.53
N ILE A 161 5.09 -16.66 -7.57
CA ILE A 161 5.18 -15.22 -7.85
C ILE A 161 6.65 -14.75 -7.90
N PRO A 162 6.97 -13.74 -8.72
CA PRO A 162 8.30 -13.16 -8.73
C PRO A 162 8.72 -12.65 -7.35
N PHE A 163 9.99 -12.81 -7.01
CA PHE A 163 10.54 -12.42 -5.70
C PHE A 163 10.25 -10.96 -5.34
N PHE A 164 10.46 -10.02 -6.27
CA PHE A 164 10.24 -8.60 -6.00
C PHE A 164 8.79 -8.33 -5.57
N LEU A 165 7.81 -9.01 -6.20
CA LEU A 165 6.40 -8.86 -5.88
C LEU A 165 6.08 -9.49 -4.54
N ALA A 166 6.66 -10.65 -4.22
CA ALA A 166 6.54 -11.26 -2.90
C ALA A 166 7.04 -10.31 -1.79
N GLU A 167 8.19 -9.65 -1.99
CA GLU A 167 8.70 -8.65 -1.06
C GLU A 167 7.82 -7.41 -0.97
N SER A 168 7.32 -6.90 -2.10
CA SER A 168 6.37 -5.78 -2.10
C SER A 168 5.08 -6.11 -1.33
N ARG A 169 4.54 -7.31 -1.49
CA ARG A 169 3.37 -7.80 -0.74
C ARG A 169 3.65 -7.88 0.75
N LYS A 170 4.79 -8.45 1.15
CA LYS A 170 5.20 -8.51 2.56
C LYS A 170 5.34 -7.12 3.18
N ARG A 171 5.93 -6.17 2.46
CA ARG A 171 6.05 -4.76 2.92
C ARG A 171 4.69 -4.11 3.12
N LEU A 172 3.79 -4.28 2.16
CA LEU A 172 2.45 -3.70 2.26
C LEU A 172 1.63 -4.34 3.37
N PHE A 173 1.64 -5.67 3.46
CA PHE A 173 0.98 -6.40 4.56
C PHE A 173 1.51 -5.92 5.92
N ALA A 174 2.83 -5.79 6.08
CA ALA A 174 3.44 -5.32 7.31
C ALA A 174 3.01 -3.89 7.68
N ALA A 175 2.97 -2.97 6.69
CA ALA A 175 2.49 -1.61 6.89
C ALA A 175 1.00 -1.56 7.26
N THR A 176 0.16 -2.34 6.58
CA THR A 176 -1.27 -2.43 6.85
C THR A 176 -1.55 -3.05 8.21
N TYR A 177 -0.86 -4.12 8.57
CA TYR A 177 -0.97 -4.75 9.87
C TYR A 177 -0.59 -3.76 10.99
N ARG A 178 0.46 -2.95 10.80
CA ARG A 178 0.80 -1.87 11.73
C ARG A 178 -0.31 -0.80 11.82
N ASN A 179 -0.88 -0.38 10.69
CA ASN A 179 -1.93 0.63 10.66
C ASN A 179 -3.20 0.12 11.36
N ASP A 180 -3.58 -1.14 11.14
CA ASP A 180 -4.69 -1.80 11.81
C ASP A 180 -4.56 -1.68 13.34
N LYS A 181 -3.39 -2.01 13.90
CA LYS A 181 -3.17 -2.01 15.36
C LYS A 181 -3.09 -0.60 15.90
N SER A 182 -2.49 0.32 15.13
CA SER A 182 -2.46 1.74 15.50
C SER A 182 -3.87 2.31 15.62
N LEU A 183 -4.72 2.07 14.61
CA LEU A 183 -6.11 2.54 14.58
C LEU A 183 -6.97 1.84 15.65
N ALA A 184 -6.83 0.52 15.79
CA ALA A 184 -7.52 -0.26 16.82
C ALA A 184 -7.23 0.26 18.23
N SER A 185 -5.94 0.49 18.54
CA SER A 185 -5.56 1.09 19.82
C SER A 185 -6.08 2.51 20.00
N PHE A 186 -5.96 3.36 18.97
CA PHE A 186 -6.38 4.76 19.06
C PHE A 186 -7.88 4.90 19.28
N LEU A 187 -8.68 4.05 18.61
CA LEU A 187 -10.14 4.10 18.66
C LEU A 187 -10.74 3.22 19.77
N GLY A 188 -9.94 2.45 20.50
CA GLY A 188 -10.43 1.47 21.48
C GLY A 188 -11.26 0.35 20.84
N ARG A 189 -10.92 -0.06 19.61
CA ARG A 189 -11.65 -1.07 18.82
C ARG A 189 -10.82 -2.35 18.66
N PRO A 190 -11.45 -3.52 18.47
CA PRO A 190 -10.73 -4.73 18.10
C PRO A 190 -9.97 -4.57 16.77
N PRO A 191 -8.75 -5.14 16.65
CA PRO A 191 -8.02 -5.17 15.39
C PRO A 191 -8.77 -6.00 14.33
N ARG A 192 -8.69 -5.57 13.07
CA ARG A 192 -9.37 -6.21 11.94
C ARG A 192 -8.56 -7.34 11.30
N ILE A 193 -7.26 -7.39 11.55
CA ILE A 193 -6.37 -8.44 11.03
C ILE A 193 -5.77 -9.20 12.21
N PRO A 194 -6.45 -10.20 12.78
CA PRO A 194 -5.94 -10.88 13.96
C PRO A 194 -4.68 -11.70 13.63
N LYS A 195 -3.64 -11.64 14.47
CA LYS A 195 -2.39 -12.40 14.29
C LYS A 195 -2.64 -13.90 14.17
N ARG A 196 -3.68 -14.41 14.85
CA ARG A 196 -4.00 -15.84 14.95
C ARG A 196 -4.32 -16.49 13.60
N TYR A 197 -4.74 -15.68 12.63
CA TYR A 197 -5.02 -16.13 11.27
C TYR A 197 -3.87 -15.81 10.30
N CYS A 198 -2.77 -15.21 10.76
CA CYS A 198 -1.73 -14.70 9.88
C CYS A 198 -0.38 -15.42 10.06
N THR A 199 0.27 -15.75 8.96
CA THR A 199 1.69 -16.13 8.91
C THR A 199 2.53 -14.86 8.85
N LEU A 200 3.09 -14.46 9.99
CA LEU A 200 3.81 -13.19 10.14
C LEU A 200 5.25 -13.28 9.64
N VAL A 201 5.43 -13.22 8.32
CA VAL A 201 6.75 -13.20 7.67
C VAL A 201 7.22 -11.77 7.45
N MET A 202 8.42 -11.44 7.94
CA MET A 202 9.02 -10.12 7.71
C MET A 202 9.53 -9.96 6.27
N PRO A 203 9.42 -8.76 5.66
CA PRO A 203 10.08 -8.46 4.40
C PRO A 203 11.60 -8.38 4.59
N TYR A 204 12.41 -8.73 3.59
CA TYR A 204 13.85 -8.55 3.65
C TYR A 204 14.23 -7.07 3.72
N ASP A 205 15.33 -6.77 4.42
CA ASP A 205 15.90 -5.42 4.53
C ASP A 205 16.67 -4.98 3.27
N LEU A 206 15.92 -4.92 2.18
CA LEU A 206 16.35 -4.49 0.85
C LEU A 206 15.88 -3.07 0.57
N SER A 207 16.65 -2.29 -0.18
CA SER A 207 16.15 -1.02 -0.72
C SER A 207 15.15 -1.29 -1.86
N ASP A 208 14.34 -0.29 -2.23
CA ASP A 208 13.47 -0.42 -3.41
C ASP A 208 14.30 -0.59 -4.70
N ALA A 209 15.50 0.01 -4.75
CA ALA A 209 16.40 -0.20 -5.87
C ALA A 209 16.92 -1.64 -5.93
N ASP A 210 17.25 -2.24 -4.78
CA ASP A 210 17.73 -3.62 -4.70
C ASP A 210 16.69 -4.61 -5.23
N LEU A 211 15.40 -4.38 -4.95
CA LEU A 211 14.30 -5.22 -5.45
C LEU A 211 14.11 -5.14 -6.98
N MET A 212 14.66 -4.09 -7.60
CA MET A 212 14.51 -3.84 -9.04
C MET A 212 15.73 -4.31 -9.84
N GLU A 213 16.78 -4.78 -9.18
CA GLU A 213 17.96 -5.33 -9.83
C GLU A 213 17.71 -6.70 -10.45
N ASP A 214 18.64 -7.11 -11.31
CA ASP A 214 18.64 -8.45 -11.89
C ASP A 214 18.87 -9.52 -10.82
N GLU A 215 18.38 -10.72 -11.11
CA GLU A 215 18.37 -11.85 -10.17
C GLU A 215 19.76 -12.16 -9.59
N SER A 216 20.83 -12.07 -10.41
CA SER A 216 22.20 -12.32 -9.96
C SER A 216 22.67 -11.31 -8.92
N ALA A 217 22.41 -10.02 -9.12
CA ALA A 217 22.78 -8.96 -8.18
C ALA A 217 21.96 -9.05 -6.89
N LEU A 218 20.68 -9.38 -7.01
CA LEU A 218 19.80 -9.63 -5.87
C LEU A 218 20.29 -10.81 -5.02
N MET A 219 20.70 -11.92 -5.65
CA MET A 219 21.22 -13.08 -4.92
C MET A 219 22.48 -12.74 -4.12
N VAL A 220 23.38 -11.93 -4.67
CA VAL A 220 24.56 -11.44 -3.93
C VAL A 220 24.12 -10.63 -2.69
N LYS A 221 23.12 -9.77 -2.81
CA LYS A 221 22.59 -9.00 -1.67
C LYS A 221 21.91 -9.88 -0.62
N LEU A 222 21.27 -10.97 -1.02
CA LEU A 222 20.69 -11.91 -0.05
C LEU A 222 21.77 -12.61 0.78
N THR A 223 22.99 -12.79 0.25
CA THR A 223 24.12 -13.34 1.04
C THR A 223 24.65 -12.38 2.11
N THR A 224 24.39 -11.08 1.98
CA THR A 224 24.82 -10.07 2.96
C THR A 224 23.80 -9.83 4.08
N MET A 225 22.82 -10.73 4.21
CA MET A 225 21.79 -10.68 5.24
C MET A 225 22.05 -11.65 6.38
N ASP A 226 21.56 -11.31 7.56
CA ASP A 226 21.52 -12.23 8.69
C ASP A 226 20.39 -13.27 8.54
N GLN A 227 20.35 -14.22 9.47
CA GLN A 227 19.33 -15.29 9.51
C GLN A 227 17.88 -14.78 9.63
N TYR A 228 17.68 -13.53 10.05
CA TYR A 228 16.36 -12.90 10.19
C TYR A 228 16.02 -12.00 8.98
N GLY A 229 16.91 -11.89 8.00
CA GLY A 229 16.74 -11.06 6.81
C GLY A 229 17.05 -9.57 7.03
N TRP A 230 17.80 -9.21 8.07
CA TRP A 230 18.36 -7.88 8.23
C TRP A 230 19.63 -7.72 7.41
N SER A 231 19.83 -6.53 6.86
CA SER A 231 21.06 -6.16 6.18
C SER A 231 22.18 -6.05 7.20
N ILE A 232 23.31 -6.73 6.97
CA ILE A 232 24.51 -6.57 7.81
C ILE A 232 25.15 -5.20 7.57
N ASP A 233 24.88 -4.59 6.41
CA ASP A 233 25.26 -3.20 6.15
C ASP A 233 24.57 -2.26 7.15
N LYS A 234 25.35 -1.46 7.88
CA LYS A 234 24.87 -0.53 8.92
C LYS A 234 24.11 0.70 8.39
N ARG A 235 23.52 0.62 7.19
CA ARG A 235 22.75 1.70 6.57
C ARG A 235 21.27 1.48 6.84
N LEU A 236 20.60 2.49 7.40
CA LEU A 236 19.16 2.46 7.60
C LEU A 236 18.44 2.59 6.25
N LYS A 237 17.75 1.53 5.83
CA LYS A 237 16.89 1.49 4.64
C LYS A 237 15.42 1.68 5.03
N PRO A 238 14.53 2.15 4.14
CA PRO A 238 13.10 2.21 4.43
C PRO A 238 12.49 0.87 4.87
N ALA A 239 12.97 -0.25 4.33
CA ALA A 239 12.54 -1.59 4.71
C ALA A 239 12.82 -1.90 6.19
N ALA A 240 13.96 -1.46 6.75
CA ALA A 240 14.27 -1.57 8.17
C ALA A 240 13.18 -0.94 9.06
N TRP A 241 12.67 0.24 8.69
CA TRP A 241 11.58 0.89 9.42
C TRP A 241 10.26 0.12 9.34
N ILE A 242 9.95 -0.46 8.18
CA ILE A 242 8.77 -1.31 8.01
C ILE A 242 8.88 -2.53 8.93
N ARG A 243 10.03 -3.22 8.94
CA ARG A 243 10.30 -4.38 9.80
C ARG A 243 10.14 -4.04 11.28
N LEU A 244 10.79 -2.97 11.74
CA LEU A 244 10.71 -2.54 13.14
C LEU A 244 9.27 -2.24 13.56
N ARG A 245 8.54 -1.46 12.76
CA ARG A 245 7.16 -1.08 13.05
C ARG A 245 6.21 -2.27 13.01
N PHE A 246 6.48 -3.24 12.15
CA PHE A 246 5.73 -4.49 12.10
C PHE A 246 5.94 -5.31 13.37
N GLN A 247 7.18 -5.52 13.82
CA GLN A 247 7.46 -6.18 15.10
C GLN A 247 6.77 -5.47 16.27
N GLN A 248 6.86 -4.13 16.33
CA GLN A 248 6.15 -3.34 17.34
C GLN A 248 4.64 -3.56 17.31
N SER A 249 4.04 -3.69 16.13
CA SER A 249 2.60 -3.92 16.02
C SER A 249 2.15 -5.31 16.47
N ILE A 250 3.03 -6.32 16.42
CA ILE A 250 2.75 -7.66 16.98
C ILE A 250 2.60 -7.54 18.50
N PHE A 251 3.57 -6.89 19.17
CA PHE A 251 3.48 -6.61 20.60
C PHE A 251 2.27 -5.75 20.95
N ARG A 252 1.93 -4.79 20.10
CA ARG A 252 0.75 -3.93 20.29
C ARG A 252 -0.55 -4.73 20.26
N GLU A 253 -0.64 -5.76 19.39
CA GLU A 253 -1.79 -6.66 19.39
C GLU A 253 -1.88 -7.47 20.68
N ASP A 254 -0.76 -7.95 21.23
CA ASP A 254 -0.75 -8.66 22.52
C ASP A 254 -1.30 -7.80 23.66
N ILE A 255 -0.87 -6.53 23.70
CA ILE A 255 -1.38 -5.55 24.67
C ILE A 255 -2.87 -5.30 24.47
N LEU A 256 -3.35 -5.21 23.21
CA LEU A 256 -4.77 -5.07 22.91
C LEU A 256 -5.58 -6.30 23.36
N GLU A 257 -5.09 -7.52 23.11
CA GLU A 257 -5.73 -8.76 23.54
C GLU A 257 -5.83 -8.88 25.08
N LEU A 258 -4.88 -8.28 25.82
CA LEU A 258 -4.90 -8.23 27.28
C LEU A 258 -5.80 -7.12 27.82
N SER A 259 -5.80 -5.94 27.19
CA SER A 259 -6.54 -4.76 27.66
C SER A 259 -8.01 -4.75 27.27
N GLN A 260 -8.35 -5.31 26.12
CA GLN A 260 -9.73 -5.31 25.57
C GLN A 260 -10.35 -6.70 25.49
N GLY A 261 -9.56 -7.76 25.65
CA GLY A 261 -10.08 -9.12 25.66
C GLY A 261 -10.91 -9.37 26.92
N THR A 262 -12.01 -10.11 26.78
CA THR A 262 -12.71 -10.68 27.94
C THR A 262 -11.73 -11.57 28.71
N ILE A 263 -11.58 -11.31 30.01
CA ILE A 263 -10.76 -12.12 30.91
C ILE A 263 -11.47 -13.47 31.05
N THR A 264 -10.94 -14.50 30.40
CA THR A 264 -11.17 -15.90 30.81
C THR A 264 -10.12 -16.25 31.86
N ASP A 265 -10.52 -17.02 32.89
CA ASP A 265 -9.76 -17.26 34.13
C ASP A 265 -8.27 -17.63 33.92
N GLU A 266 -7.92 -18.29 32.80
CA GLU A 266 -6.53 -18.61 32.40
C GLU A 266 -5.60 -17.40 32.18
N LYS A 267 -6.13 -16.19 31.88
CA LYS A 267 -5.30 -15.00 31.61
C LYS A 267 -4.85 -14.27 32.88
N SER A 268 -5.46 -14.57 34.03
CA SER A 268 -5.14 -13.94 35.32
C SER A 268 -3.76 -14.36 35.85
N GLU A 269 -3.30 -15.57 35.53
CA GLU A 269 -1.99 -16.09 35.95
C GLU A 269 -0.78 -15.49 35.20
N LYS A 270 -0.99 -14.87 34.03
CA LYS A 270 0.10 -14.25 33.25
C LYS A 270 0.34 -12.78 33.55
N LEU A 271 -0.46 -12.19 34.44
CA LEU A 271 -0.41 -10.78 34.82
C LEU A 271 0.06 -10.56 36.28
N GLN A 272 0.43 -11.63 36.98
CA GLN A 272 1.14 -11.59 38.27
C GLN A 272 2.62 -11.90 38.07
#